data_AF-A0A957ZQ26-F1
#
_entry.id   AF-A0A957ZQ26-F1
#
_cell.length_a   1.000
_cell.length_b   1.000
_cell.length_c   1.000
_cell.angle_alpha   90.00
_cell.angle_beta   90.00
_cell.angle_gamma   90.00
#
_symmetry.space_group_name_H-M   'P 1'
#
loop_
_entity.id
_entity.type
_entity.pdbx_description
1 polymer ?
#
loop_
_entity_poly.entity_id
_entity_poly.type
_entity_poly.pdbx_seq_one_letter_code
_entity_poly.pdbx_strand_id
1 'polypeptide(L)'
;ASGVGCNATVTNLALGPLAQAGLLAGGQVVADIKVGSSEGGARPNDGSHHPERSGSVRSFKPTGHRHQAEVRQAQGDDFELYMSITSIELIRGALVTAHCLLNQKLSDKELWKIYRSAYKNEPFIRLVKQKTGIFRYPDPKLLAGANFCDVGFEVEEESNRVVLIAAIDNLMKGAAGSAVQSMNVMLGWEETTGLGFPGLHPV
;
A
#
# COMPACT_ATOMS: atom_id res chain seq x y z
N ALA A 1 3.38 -2.63 19.70
CA ALA A 1 3.48 -3.05 18.29
C ALA A 1 2.29 -2.46 17.54
N SER A 2 2.43 -2.04 16.28
CA SER A 2 1.41 -1.32 15.48
C SER A 2 0.24 -2.18 14.96
N GLY A 3 0.08 -3.40 15.47
CA GLY A 3 -0.97 -4.33 15.04
C GLY A 3 -0.73 -5.02 13.69
N VAL A 4 -0.10 -4.35 12.71
CA VAL A 4 0.18 -4.86 11.35
C VAL A 4 1.52 -4.34 10.81
N GLY A 5 2.13 -5.08 9.88
CA GLY A 5 3.35 -4.68 9.16
C GLY A 5 3.07 -3.74 7.98
N CYS A 6 3.94 -2.78 7.73
CA CYS A 6 3.77 -1.73 6.70
C CYS A 6 3.46 -2.29 5.29
N ASN A 7 4.19 -3.31 4.83
CA ASN A 7 3.94 -3.93 3.52
C ASN A 7 2.61 -4.71 3.48
N ALA A 8 2.17 -5.27 4.61
CA ALA A 8 0.85 -5.88 4.71
C ALA A 8 -0.23 -4.79 4.63
N THR A 9 -0.09 -3.68 5.36
CA THR A 9 -1.03 -2.56 5.36
C THR A 9 -1.29 -2.04 3.95
N VAL A 10 -0.24 -1.64 3.23
CA VAL A 10 -0.41 -1.05 1.89
C VAL A 10 -1.00 -2.04 0.89
N THR A 11 -0.64 -3.33 1.01
CA THR A 11 -1.13 -4.40 0.13
C THR A 11 -2.59 -4.73 0.43
N ASN A 12 -2.98 -4.81 1.71
CA ASN A 12 -4.35 -5.01 2.14
C ASN A 12 -5.27 -3.87 1.67
N LEU A 13 -4.82 -2.62 1.79
CA LEU A 13 -5.60 -1.46 1.36
C LEU A 13 -5.73 -1.36 -0.16
N ALA A 14 -4.73 -1.81 -0.91
CA ALA A 14 -4.84 -1.94 -2.36
C ALA A 14 -5.88 -3.01 -2.75
N LEU A 15 -5.78 -4.21 -2.17
CA LEU A 15 -6.53 -5.39 -2.61
C LEU A 15 -7.94 -5.53 -2.03
N GLY A 16 -8.14 -5.05 -0.80
CA GLY A 16 -9.33 -5.32 0.02
C GLY A 16 -10.65 -5.19 -0.73
N PRO A 17 -10.92 -4.09 -1.46
CA PRO A 17 -12.18 -3.92 -2.17
C PRO A 17 -12.45 -4.99 -3.25
N LEU A 18 -11.42 -5.53 -3.91
CA LEU A 18 -11.58 -6.58 -4.92
C LEU A 18 -11.66 -7.97 -4.32
N ALA A 19 -10.86 -8.23 -3.28
CA ALA A 19 -10.90 -9.49 -2.54
C ALA A 19 -12.27 -9.68 -1.87
N GLN A 20 -12.77 -8.66 -1.16
CA GLN A 20 -14.08 -8.70 -0.50
C GLN A 20 -15.25 -8.83 -1.50
N ALA A 21 -15.08 -8.30 -2.71
CA ALA A 21 -16.07 -8.46 -3.78
C ALA A 21 -15.95 -9.79 -4.54
N GLY A 22 -14.96 -10.65 -4.20
CA GLY A 22 -14.75 -11.94 -4.86
C GLY A 22 -14.36 -11.81 -6.34
N LEU A 23 -13.66 -10.74 -6.73
CA LEU A 23 -13.36 -10.43 -8.13
C LEU A 23 -12.01 -10.93 -8.62
N LEU A 24 -11.13 -11.37 -7.71
CA LEU A 24 -9.78 -11.83 -8.04
C LEU A 24 -9.83 -13.25 -8.60
N ALA A 25 -9.51 -13.41 -9.89
CA ALA A 25 -9.53 -14.70 -10.58
C ALA A 25 -8.57 -15.69 -9.92
N GLY A 26 -9.12 -16.78 -9.39
CA GLY A 26 -8.34 -17.83 -8.72
C GLY A 26 -7.57 -17.34 -7.49
N GLY A 27 -7.86 -16.15 -6.97
CA GLY A 27 -7.16 -15.55 -5.83
C GLY A 27 -5.69 -15.19 -6.09
N GLN A 28 -5.19 -15.32 -7.32
CA GLN A 28 -3.78 -15.12 -7.62
C GLN A 28 -3.42 -13.65 -7.83
N VAL A 29 -2.45 -13.17 -7.06
CA VAL A 29 -1.95 -11.79 -7.13
C VAL A 29 -0.44 -11.78 -7.05
N VAL A 30 0.18 -10.99 -7.93
CA VAL A 30 1.62 -10.71 -7.89
C VAL A 30 1.82 -9.26 -7.47
N ALA A 31 2.39 -9.04 -6.29
CA ALA A 31 2.66 -7.73 -5.73
C ALA A 31 4.16 -7.45 -5.66
N ASP A 32 4.60 -6.36 -6.28
CA ASP A 32 5.95 -5.84 -6.13
C ASP A 32 5.91 -4.53 -5.33
N ILE A 33 6.63 -4.50 -4.22
CA ILE A 33 6.57 -3.41 -3.24
C ILE A 33 7.92 -2.71 -3.19
N LYS A 34 7.91 -1.42 -3.49
CA LYS A 34 9.08 -0.55 -3.45
C LYS A 34 9.07 0.18 -2.12
N VAL A 35 10.15 0.05 -1.35
CA VAL A 35 10.21 0.51 0.05
C VAL A 35 11.42 1.38 0.33
N GLY A 36 11.26 2.29 1.29
CA GLY A 36 12.35 3.10 1.84
C GLY A 36 13.25 2.33 2.82
N SER A 37 14.45 2.86 3.05
CA SER A 37 15.47 2.24 3.91
C SER A 37 15.07 2.15 5.38
N SER A 38 14.16 3.03 5.85
CA SER A 38 13.71 3.02 7.25
C SER A 38 12.94 1.75 7.65
N GLU A 39 12.44 0.96 6.70
CA GLU A 39 11.86 -0.37 7.00
C GLU A 39 12.89 -1.35 7.58
N GLY A 40 14.18 -1.14 7.31
CA GLY A 40 15.27 -1.91 7.93
C GLY A 40 15.53 -1.57 9.40
N GLY A 41 14.88 -0.53 9.92
CA GLY A 41 15.07 -0.03 11.28
C GLY A 41 16.33 0.81 11.46
N ALA A 42 16.57 1.24 12.71
CA ALA A 42 17.65 2.17 13.04
C ALA A 42 19.03 1.51 13.23
N ARG A 43 19.11 0.17 13.28
CA ARG A 43 20.36 -0.55 13.51
C ARG A 43 21.13 -0.70 12.19
N PRO A 44 22.40 -0.28 12.11
CA PRO A 44 23.18 -0.42 10.88
C PRO A 44 23.53 -1.90 10.61
N ASN A 45 23.79 -2.20 9.34
CA ASN A 45 24.37 -3.43 8.84
C ASN A 45 25.26 -3.13 7.61
N ASP A 46 26.01 -4.11 7.13
CA ASP A 46 26.93 -3.94 5.99
C ASP A 46 26.22 -3.36 4.76
N GLY A 47 24.97 -3.77 4.52
CA GLY A 47 24.15 -3.29 3.41
C GLY A 47 23.55 -1.90 3.62
N SER A 48 23.63 -1.31 4.83
CA SER A 48 23.05 0.00 5.15
C SER A 48 24.08 1.13 5.18
N HIS A 49 25.37 0.84 4.95
CA HIS A 49 26.38 1.90 4.87
C HIS A 49 26.05 2.83 3.68
N HIS A 50 26.08 4.14 3.88
CA HIS A 50 25.57 5.10 2.90
C HIS A 50 26.21 4.95 1.50
N PRO A 51 27.55 4.84 1.37
CA PRO A 51 28.19 4.57 0.07
C PRO A 51 27.74 3.27 -0.62
N GLU A 52 27.37 2.24 0.14
CA GLU A 52 26.87 0.95 -0.40
C GLU A 52 25.38 0.99 -0.75
N ARG A 53 24.63 1.93 -0.16
CA ARG A 53 23.17 1.96 -0.20
C ARG A 53 22.58 3.05 -1.08
N SER A 54 23.21 4.22 -1.14
CA SER A 54 22.75 5.34 -1.98
C SER A 54 22.77 4.92 -3.46
N GLY A 55 21.75 5.33 -4.22
CA GLY A 55 21.51 4.91 -5.60
C GLY A 55 21.04 3.47 -5.80
N SER A 56 21.01 2.63 -4.76
CA SER A 56 20.71 1.20 -4.91
C SER A 56 19.22 0.92 -5.13
N VAL A 57 18.94 0.03 -6.09
CA VAL A 57 17.66 -0.68 -6.26
C VAL A 57 17.91 -2.14 -5.89
N ARG A 58 17.56 -2.51 -4.67
CA ARG A 58 17.95 -3.82 -4.09
C ARG A 58 16.72 -4.70 -3.90
N SER A 59 16.67 -5.84 -4.57
CA SER A 59 15.68 -6.91 -4.32
C SER A 59 15.93 -7.52 -2.93
N PHE A 60 15.39 -6.88 -1.89
CA PHE A 60 15.64 -7.21 -0.49
C PHE A 60 15.08 -8.58 -0.13
N LYS A 61 13.84 -8.85 -0.55
CA LYS A 61 13.18 -10.14 -0.31
C LYS A 61 12.29 -10.49 -1.51
N PRO A 62 12.85 -11.16 -2.53
CA PRO A 62 12.11 -11.46 -3.76
C PRO A 62 11.04 -12.54 -3.58
N THR A 63 11.17 -13.42 -2.58
CA THR A 63 10.16 -14.45 -2.25
C THR A 63 10.13 -14.72 -0.75
N GLY A 64 9.04 -15.35 -0.26
CA GLY A 64 8.92 -15.78 1.13
C GLY A 64 8.97 -14.63 2.14
N HIS A 65 8.38 -13.48 1.80
CA HIS A 65 8.32 -12.35 2.72
C HIS A 65 7.27 -12.59 3.80
N ARG A 66 7.60 -12.37 5.07
CA ARG A 66 6.74 -12.70 6.22
C ARG A 66 5.36 -12.04 6.18
N HIS A 67 5.27 -10.81 5.67
CA HIS A 67 4.00 -10.07 5.57
C HIS A 67 3.00 -10.71 4.57
N GLN A 68 3.42 -11.70 3.76
CA GLN A 68 2.48 -12.50 2.96
C GLN A 68 1.45 -13.21 3.85
N ALA A 69 1.86 -13.71 5.02
CA ALA A 69 0.96 -14.38 5.95
C ALA A 69 -0.11 -13.43 6.52
N GLU A 70 0.28 -12.20 6.86
CA GLU A 70 -0.66 -11.16 7.34
C GLU A 70 -1.71 -10.79 6.28
N VAL A 71 -1.30 -10.67 5.01
CA VAL A 71 -2.24 -10.38 3.93
C VAL A 71 -3.18 -11.57 3.69
N ARG A 72 -2.66 -12.80 3.65
CA ARG A 72 -3.50 -14.00 3.50
C ARG A 72 -4.53 -14.11 4.62
N GLN A 73 -4.11 -13.89 5.86
CA GLN A 73 -5.03 -13.88 7.00
C GLN A 73 -6.13 -12.82 6.86
N ALA A 74 -5.79 -11.64 6.34
CA ALA A 74 -6.76 -10.54 6.19
C ALA A 74 -7.71 -10.72 5.00
N GLN A 75 -7.28 -11.38 3.92
CA GLN A 75 -8.07 -11.56 2.69
C GLN A 75 -8.82 -12.92 2.64
N GLY A 76 -8.40 -13.91 3.43
CA GLY A 76 -8.97 -15.26 3.45
C GLY A 76 -8.03 -16.32 2.87
N ASP A 77 -8.30 -17.59 3.19
CA ASP A 77 -7.40 -18.72 2.89
C ASP A 77 -7.29 -19.06 1.39
N ASP A 78 -8.31 -18.71 0.58
CA ASP A 78 -8.32 -18.93 -0.87
C ASP A 78 -7.50 -17.88 -1.67
N PHE A 79 -6.72 -17.04 -0.96
CA PHE A 79 -5.95 -15.95 -1.54
C PHE A 79 -4.47 -16.32 -1.77
N GLU A 80 -4.08 -16.49 -3.03
CA GLU A 80 -2.70 -16.78 -3.43
C GLU A 80 -1.91 -15.49 -3.74
N LEU A 81 -1.25 -14.95 -2.72
CA LEU A 81 -0.34 -13.83 -2.87
C LEU A 81 1.11 -14.25 -3.10
N TYR A 82 1.71 -13.69 -4.15
CA TYR A 82 3.14 -13.64 -4.38
C TYR A 82 3.64 -12.21 -4.15
N MET A 83 4.57 -12.02 -3.21
CA MET A 83 5.07 -10.70 -2.83
C MET A 83 6.59 -10.63 -2.94
N SER A 84 7.07 -9.60 -3.65
CA SER A 84 8.47 -9.20 -3.77
C SER A 84 8.68 -7.84 -3.11
N ILE A 85 9.77 -7.71 -2.34
CA ILE A 85 10.17 -6.44 -1.73
C ILE A 85 11.46 -5.94 -2.38
N THR A 86 11.40 -4.73 -2.93
CA THR A 86 12.54 -4.01 -3.51
C THR A 86 12.79 -2.74 -2.70
N SER A 87 13.97 -2.64 -2.07
CA SER A 87 14.39 -1.44 -1.34
C SER A 87 15.03 -0.46 -2.33
N ILE A 88 14.44 0.74 -2.45
CA ILE A 88 14.86 1.78 -3.41
C ILE A 88 15.43 3.00 -2.68
N GLU A 89 15.94 4.00 -3.39
CA GLU A 89 16.47 5.24 -2.79
C GLU A 89 15.36 6.17 -2.27
N LEU A 90 14.65 5.68 -1.24
CA LEU A 90 13.76 6.44 -0.38
C LEU A 90 14.20 6.20 1.07
N ILE A 91 13.99 7.17 1.96
CA ILE A 91 14.15 6.94 3.40
C ILE A 91 12.84 6.39 3.98
N ARG A 92 11.73 7.07 3.71
CA ARG A 92 10.37 6.69 4.10
C ARG A 92 9.53 6.44 2.86
N GLY A 93 8.52 5.60 3.03
CA GLY A 93 7.55 5.30 1.99
C GLY A 93 7.50 3.82 1.64
N ALA A 94 6.30 3.35 1.29
CA ALA A 94 6.08 2.07 0.63
C ALA A 94 5.07 2.28 -0.50
N LEU A 95 5.36 1.71 -1.67
CA LEU A 95 4.45 1.67 -2.82
C LEU A 95 4.28 0.23 -3.26
N VAL A 96 3.04 -0.27 -3.26
CA VAL A 96 2.69 -1.56 -3.86
C VAL A 96 2.25 -1.36 -5.30
N THR A 97 2.73 -2.23 -6.18
CA THR A 97 2.16 -2.47 -7.51
C THR A 97 1.68 -3.91 -7.55
N ALA A 98 0.37 -4.12 -7.51
CA ALA A 98 -0.24 -5.45 -7.49
C ALA A 98 -0.94 -5.75 -8.82
N HIS A 99 -0.44 -6.78 -9.49
CA HIS A 99 -0.99 -7.31 -10.73
C HIS A 99 -2.06 -8.35 -10.38
N CYS A 100 -3.29 -8.06 -10.78
CA CYS A 100 -4.46 -8.89 -10.50
C CYS A 100 -5.14 -9.26 -11.82
N LEU A 101 -5.55 -10.52 -11.97
CA LEU A 101 -6.51 -10.90 -12.99
C LEU A 101 -7.91 -10.91 -12.37
N LEU A 102 -8.89 -10.39 -13.11
CA LEU A 102 -10.28 -10.40 -12.70
C LEU A 102 -11.04 -11.58 -13.30
N ASN A 103 -11.97 -12.14 -12.55
CA ASN A 103 -12.84 -13.23 -13.03
C ASN A 103 -13.91 -12.76 -14.03
N GLN A 104 -14.11 -11.45 -14.14
CA GLN A 104 -14.97 -10.81 -15.12
C GLN A 104 -14.35 -9.50 -15.60
N LYS A 105 -14.69 -9.08 -16.81
CA LYS A 105 -14.28 -7.76 -17.32
C LYS A 105 -15.06 -6.67 -16.60
N LEU A 106 -14.35 -5.66 -16.08
CA LEU A 106 -14.92 -4.48 -15.46
C LEU A 106 -14.43 -3.22 -16.18
N SER A 107 -15.33 -2.27 -16.39
CA SER A 107 -14.97 -0.93 -16.84
C SER A 107 -14.29 -0.14 -15.71
N ASP A 108 -13.50 0.88 -16.08
CA ASP A 108 -12.93 1.85 -15.14
C ASP A 108 -14.01 2.41 -14.18
N LYS A 109 -15.19 2.73 -14.71
CA LYS A 109 -16.31 3.29 -13.93
C LYS A 109 -16.82 2.33 -12.86
N GLU A 110 -16.92 1.04 -13.18
CA GLU A 110 -17.37 0.00 -12.24
C GLU A 110 -16.32 -0.22 -11.15
N LEU A 111 -15.05 -0.29 -11.53
CA LEU A 111 -13.95 -0.45 -10.57
C LEU A 111 -13.89 0.73 -9.59
N TRP A 112 -14.01 1.97 -10.08
CA TRP A 112 -14.10 3.15 -9.21
C TRP A 112 -15.36 3.17 -8.32
N LYS A 113 -16.45 2.51 -8.74
CA LYS A 113 -17.65 2.40 -7.90
C LYS A 113 -17.40 1.44 -6.74
N ILE A 114 -16.68 0.34 -6.96
CA ILE A 114 -16.29 -0.62 -5.92
C ILE A 114 -15.41 0.07 -4.87
N TYR A 115 -14.30 0.70 -5.28
CA TYR A 115 -13.39 1.38 -4.36
C TYR A 115 -14.06 2.53 -3.59
N ARG A 116 -14.90 3.34 -4.26
CA ARG A 116 -15.67 4.39 -3.56
C ARG A 116 -16.64 3.81 -2.54
N SER A 117 -17.30 2.71 -2.86
CA SER A 117 -18.26 2.09 -1.94
C SER A 117 -17.57 1.54 -0.70
N ALA A 118 -16.38 0.96 -0.87
CA ALA A 118 -15.57 0.42 0.22
C ALA A 118 -15.00 1.55 1.12
N TYR A 119 -14.50 2.64 0.53
CA TYR A 119 -13.71 3.64 1.25
C TYR A 119 -14.38 5.01 1.43
N LYS A 120 -15.68 5.18 1.08
CA LYS A 120 -16.39 6.48 1.14
C LYS A 120 -16.33 7.20 2.49
N ASN A 121 -16.23 6.45 3.59
CA ASN A 121 -16.26 6.98 4.95
C ASN A 121 -14.90 6.87 5.65
N GLU A 122 -13.86 6.46 4.93
CA GLU A 122 -12.54 6.24 5.51
C GLU A 122 -11.74 7.55 5.53
N PRO A 123 -11.39 8.10 6.70
CA PRO A 123 -10.77 9.42 6.79
C PRO A 123 -9.34 9.46 6.25
N PHE A 124 -8.68 8.29 6.19
CA PHE A 124 -7.29 8.16 5.82
C PHE A 124 -7.06 7.47 4.47
N ILE A 125 -8.10 7.21 3.69
CA ILE A 125 -7.96 6.65 2.34
C ILE A 125 -8.27 7.73 1.30
N ARG A 126 -7.35 7.95 0.37
CA ARG A 126 -7.55 8.88 -0.75
C ARG A 126 -7.52 8.12 -2.06
N LEU A 127 -8.58 8.26 -2.84
CA LEU A 127 -8.69 7.67 -4.16
C LEU A 127 -8.05 8.58 -5.21
N VAL A 128 -6.89 8.18 -5.73
CA VAL A 128 -6.14 8.93 -6.74
C VAL A 128 -6.73 8.63 -8.12
N LYS A 129 -7.78 9.39 -8.47
CA LYS A 129 -8.45 9.32 -9.76
C LYS A 129 -8.11 10.54 -10.62
N GLN A 130 -6.92 10.54 -11.22
CA GLN A 130 -6.44 11.64 -12.07
C GLN A 130 -6.04 11.13 -13.45
N LYS A 131 -6.59 11.74 -14.52
CA LYS A 131 -6.25 11.38 -15.92
C LYS A 131 -5.04 12.14 -16.45
N THR A 132 -4.83 13.36 -15.96
CA THR A 132 -3.81 14.30 -16.43
C THR A 132 -3.02 14.87 -15.25
N GLY A 133 -1.91 15.55 -15.53
CA GLY A 133 -1.01 16.12 -14.52
C GLY A 133 0.16 15.21 -14.15
N ILE A 134 0.97 15.67 -13.19
CA ILE A 134 2.21 14.99 -12.77
C ILE A 134 1.91 13.82 -11.82
N PHE A 135 1.05 14.05 -10.82
CA PHE A 135 0.71 13.08 -9.78
C PHE A 135 -0.59 12.33 -10.12
N ARG A 136 -0.50 11.41 -11.10
CA ARG A 136 -1.66 10.65 -11.61
C ARG A 136 -1.92 9.35 -10.83
N TYR A 137 -0.93 8.86 -10.11
CA TYR A 137 -0.96 7.63 -9.34
C TYR A 137 -0.45 7.89 -7.92
N PRO A 138 -0.74 7.00 -6.96
CA PRO A 138 -0.18 7.08 -5.62
C PRO A 138 1.35 7.21 -5.65
N ASP A 139 1.88 8.16 -4.87
CA ASP A 139 3.31 8.43 -4.75
C ASP A 139 3.67 8.57 -3.26
N PRO A 140 4.51 7.67 -2.70
CA PRO A 140 4.85 7.70 -1.29
C PRO A 140 5.62 8.96 -0.88
N LYS A 141 6.27 9.67 -1.82
CA LYS A 141 7.01 10.91 -1.52
C LYS A 141 6.08 11.99 -0.94
N LEU A 142 4.85 12.07 -1.44
CA LEU A 142 3.85 13.05 -0.99
C LEU A 142 3.24 12.69 0.38
N LEU A 143 3.43 11.45 0.83
CA LEU A 143 2.83 10.90 2.04
C LEU A 143 3.76 10.93 3.24
N ALA A 144 5.01 11.35 3.07
CA ALA A 144 5.99 11.39 4.14
C ALA A 144 5.47 12.17 5.37
N GLY A 145 5.42 11.49 6.52
CA GLY A 145 4.91 12.03 7.78
C GLY A 145 3.39 12.01 7.93
N ALA A 146 2.62 11.66 6.90
CA ALA A 146 1.16 11.64 6.94
C ALA A 146 0.60 10.24 7.21
N ASN A 147 -0.63 10.18 7.73
CA ASN A 147 -1.34 8.92 8.00
C ASN A 147 -2.24 8.45 6.85
N PHE A 148 -2.11 9.04 5.65
CA PHE A 148 -2.92 8.65 4.50
C PHE A 148 -2.38 7.39 3.82
N CYS A 149 -3.31 6.65 3.20
CA CYS A 149 -3.02 5.73 2.11
C CYS A 149 -3.67 6.24 0.84
N ASP A 150 -2.85 6.44 -0.18
CA ASP A 150 -3.32 6.78 -1.53
C ASP A 150 -3.52 5.49 -2.31
N VAL A 151 -4.68 5.34 -2.94
CA VAL A 151 -5.06 4.14 -3.71
C VAL A 151 -5.49 4.56 -5.11
N GLY A 152 -4.97 3.87 -6.11
CA GLY A 152 -5.32 4.03 -7.51
C GLY A 152 -5.12 2.72 -8.26
N PHE A 153 -5.44 2.72 -9.54
CA PHE A 153 -5.29 1.54 -10.39
C PHE A 153 -5.31 1.95 -11.86
N GLU A 154 -4.84 1.03 -12.71
CA GLU A 154 -4.99 1.07 -14.16
C GLU A 154 -5.67 -0.22 -14.62
N VAL A 155 -6.68 -0.10 -15.49
CA VAL A 155 -7.37 -1.24 -16.11
C VAL A 155 -6.76 -1.49 -17.49
N GLU A 156 -6.31 -2.71 -17.75
CA GLU A 156 -5.80 -3.11 -19.06
C GLU A 156 -6.98 -3.43 -19.99
N GLU A 157 -7.21 -2.62 -21.04
CA GLU A 157 -8.42 -2.72 -21.86
C GLU A 157 -8.53 -4.04 -22.65
N GLU A 158 -7.39 -4.59 -23.06
CA GLU A 158 -7.28 -5.79 -23.90
C GLU A 158 -7.31 -7.10 -23.10
N SER A 159 -7.29 -7.04 -21.77
CA SER A 159 -7.30 -8.22 -20.91
C SER A 159 -8.23 -8.02 -19.70
N ASN A 160 -8.28 -9.00 -18.80
CA ASN A 160 -8.95 -8.86 -17.50
C ASN A 160 -7.97 -8.43 -16.39
N ARG A 161 -6.79 -7.90 -16.76
CA ARG A 161 -5.78 -7.48 -15.79
C ARG A 161 -6.07 -6.08 -15.29
N VAL A 162 -5.92 -5.92 -13.98
CA VAL A 162 -5.87 -4.62 -13.31
C VAL A 162 -4.55 -4.52 -12.58
N VAL A 163 -3.89 -3.37 -12.71
CA VAL A 163 -2.71 -3.02 -11.92
C VAL A 163 -3.16 -2.09 -10.80
N LEU A 164 -3.22 -2.62 -9.60
CA LEU A 164 -3.50 -1.84 -8.40
C LEU A 164 -2.24 -1.16 -7.91
N ILE A 165 -2.38 0.08 -7.47
CA ILE A 165 -1.28 0.88 -6.95
C ILE A 165 -1.76 1.47 -5.62
N ALA A 166 -0.96 1.34 -4.57
CA ALA A 166 -1.19 2.08 -3.34
C ALA A 166 0.12 2.55 -2.73
N ALA A 167 0.07 3.67 -2.02
CA ALA A 167 1.22 4.24 -1.34
C ALA A 167 0.89 4.66 0.08
N ILE A 168 1.89 4.58 0.97
CA ILE A 168 1.85 5.03 2.37
C ILE A 168 3.22 5.58 2.79
N ASP A 169 3.26 6.31 3.90
CA ASP A 169 4.47 6.36 4.74
C ASP A 169 4.52 5.10 5.63
N ASN A 170 5.63 4.36 5.54
CA ASN A 170 5.83 3.08 6.21
C ASN A 170 5.94 3.19 7.75
N LEU A 171 6.34 4.35 8.28
CA LEU A 171 6.46 4.60 9.72
C LEU A 171 5.19 5.25 10.30
N MET A 172 4.39 5.92 9.47
CA MET A 172 3.09 6.49 9.86
C MET A 172 1.96 5.51 9.59
N LYS A 173 1.28 5.61 8.45
CA LYS A 173 0.19 4.70 8.10
C LYS A 173 0.63 3.23 8.11
N GLY A 174 1.90 2.95 7.82
CA GLY A 174 2.46 1.60 7.91
C GLY A 174 2.82 1.11 9.32
N ALA A 175 2.85 1.98 10.33
CA ALA A 175 3.21 1.61 11.70
C ALA A 175 2.55 2.51 12.76
N ALA A 176 3.24 3.56 13.24
CA ALA A 176 2.83 4.31 14.42
C ALA A 176 1.51 5.08 14.23
N GLY A 177 1.28 5.63 13.04
CA GLY A 177 0.04 6.32 12.71
C GLY A 177 -1.18 5.39 12.77
N SER A 178 -1.07 4.18 12.21
CA SER A 178 -2.12 3.15 12.35
C SER A 178 -2.33 2.70 13.79
N ALA A 179 -1.27 2.66 14.59
CA ALA A 179 -1.38 2.33 16.02
C ALA A 179 -2.17 3.40 16.78
N VAL A 180 -1.88 4.69 16.54
CA VAL A 180 -2.63 5.82 17.12
C VAL A 180 -4.07 5.85 16.60
N GLN A 181 -4.28 5.60 15.31
CA GLN A 181 -5.62 5.52 14.72
C GLN A 181 -6.45 4.43 15.41
N SER A 182 -5.88 3.24 15.61
CA SER A 182 -6.53 2.14 16.33
C SER A 182 -6.81 2.50 17.79
N MET A 183 -5.86 3.16 18.46
CA MET A 183 -6.05 3.65 19.83
C MET A 183 -7.19 4.68 19.92
N ASN A 184 -7.29 5.62 18.99
CA ASN A 184 -8.38 6.60 18.94
C ASN A 184 -9.73 5.88 18.87
N VAL A 185 -9.86 4.89 17.97
CA VAL A 185 -11.07 4.06 17.85
C VAL A 185 -11.36 3.30 19.15
N MET A 186 -10.35 2.66 19.75
CA MET A 186 -10.49 1.92 21.01
C MET A 186 -10.96 2.80 22.18
N LEU A 187 -10.55 4.07 22.20
CA LEU A 187 -10.90 5.04 23.24
C LEU A 187 -12.19 5.84 22.93
N GLY A 188 -12.81 5.59 21.77
CA GLY A 188 -13.99 6.34 21.33
C GLY A 188 -13.71 7.79 20.96
N TRP A 189 -12.46 8.12 20.62
CA TRP A 189 -12.08 9.43 20.10
C TRP A 189 -12.32 9.51 18.61
N GLU A 190 -12.30 10.73 18.05
CA GLU A 190 -12.27 10.89 16.60
C GLU A 190 -11.02 10.21 16.05
N GLU A 191 -11.21 9.36 15.05
CA GLU A 191 -10.14 8.55 14.45
C GLU A 191 -8.95 9.39 13.97
N THR A 192 -9.22 10.65 13.58
CA THR A 192 -8.23 11.61 13.06
C THR A 192 -7.41 12.33 14.14
N THR A 193 -7.75 12.15 15.42
CA THR A 193 -7.12 12.85 16.55
C THR A 193 -5.60 12.64 16.54
N GLY A 194 -4.83 13.74 16.47
CA GLY A 194 -3.37 13.70 16.43
C GLY A 194 -2.74 13.23 15.11
N LEU A 195 -3.55 13.02 14.06
CA LEU A 195 -3.13 12.43 12.78
C LEU A 195 -3.45 13.33 11.57
N GLY A 196 -3.73 14.62 11.81
CA GLY A 196 -4.17 15.58 10.79
C GLY A 196 -3.07 16.18 9.90
N PHE A 197 -1.82 15.72 9.97
CA PHE A 197 -0.75 16.26 9.14
C PHE A 197 -0.95 15.87 7.66
N PRO A 198 -1.04 16.83 6.72
CA PRO A 198 -1.45 16.56 5.35
C PRO A 198 -0.32 16.06 4.42
N GLY A 199 0.93 16.11 4.86
CA GLY A 199 2.10 15.98 3.98
C GLY A 199 2.58 17.34 3.44
N LEU A 200 3.60 17.33 2.57
CA LEU A 200 4.22 18.53 2.01
C LEU A 200 4.32 18.45 0.47
N HIS A 201 4.39 19.61 -0.17
CA HIS A 201 4.73 19.76 -1.58
C HIS A 201 5.25 21.20 -1.85
N PRO A 202 6.40 21.41 -2.54
CA PRO A 202 7.36 20.39 -2.96
C PRO A 202 8.09 19.75 -1.76
N VAL A 203 8.71 18.59 -1.98
CA VAL A 203 9.48 17.82 -0.98
C VAL A 203 10.86 17.52 -1.52
#